data_AF-A0A0F9A1J0-F1
#
_entry.id   AF-A0A0F9A1J0-F1
#
_cell.length_a   1.000
_cell.length_b   1.000
_cell.length_c   1.000
_cell.angle_alpha   90.00
_cell.angle_beta   90.00
_cell.angle_gamma   90.00
#
_symmetry.space_group_name_H-M   'P 1'
#
loop_
_entity.id
_entity.type
_entity.pdbx_description
1 polymer ?
#
loop_
_entity_poly.entity_id
_entity_poly.type
_entity_poly.pdbx_seq_one_letter_code
_entity_poly.pdbx_strand_id
1 'polypeptide(L)'
;IVIFNLRTFGLEDEAKCEREYLDGYPLDYIKIAFINDDVKNKPVFKSKFTGGSRLYCTDKFKSAVEDNGLTGVYIDEDLDNIFSN
;
A
#
# COMPACT_ATOMS: atom_id res chain seq x y z
N ILE A 1 -8.48 -6.00 20.19
CA ILE A 1 -7.12 -6.59 20.09
C ILE A 1 -6.61 -6.36 18.68
N VAL A 2 -5.40 -5.81 18.51
CA VAL A 2 -4.73 -5.74 17.21
C VAL A 2 -3.66 -6.81 17.21
N ILE A 3 -3.79 -7.83 16.36
CA ILE A 3 -2.89 -9.00 16.34
C ILE A 3 -1.59 -8.67 15.57
N PHE A 4 -1.67 -7.78 14.58
CA PHE A 4 -0.53 -7.36 13.78
C PHE A 4 -0.47 -5.84 13.69
N ASN A 5 0.57 -5.24 14.27
CA ASN A 5 0.79 -3.80 14.27
C ASN A 5 2.03 -3.45 13.44
N LEU A 6 1.86 -3.35 12.13
CA LEU A 6 2.95 -2.97 11.24
C LEU A 6 3.41 -1.53 11.51
N ARG A 7 4.71 -1.37 11.81
CA ARG A 7 5.36 -0.07 12.08
C ARG A 7 6.22 0.43 10.92
N THR A 8 6.35 -0.36 9.85
CA THR A 8 7.17 -0.04 8.70
C THR A 8 6.38 0.80 7.69
N PHE A 9 6.98 1.91 7.26
CA PHE A 9 6.44 2.78 6.21
C PHE A 9 7.34 2.72 4.98
N GLY A 10 6.73 2.79 3.80
CA GLY A 10 7.43 3.09 2.55
C GLY A 10 7.53 4.59 2.35
N LEU A 11 8.64 5.03 1.76
CA LEU A 11 8.82 6.42 1.36
C LEU A 11 8.10 6.65 0.02
N GLU A 12 7.11 7.53 0.04
CA GLU A 12 6.37 7.93 -1.15
C GLU A 12 7.24 8.75 -2.10
N ASP A 13 7.05 8.55 -3.41
CA ASP A 13 7.60 9.40 -4.47
C ASP A 13 6.54 10.44 -4.84
N GLU A 14 6.50 11.55 -4.11
CA GLU A 14 5.46 12.58 -4.21
C GLU A 14 5.29 13.11 -5.64
N ALA A 15 6.36 13.15 -6.44
CA ALA A 15 6.33 13.59 -7.84
C ALA A 15 5.59 12.62 -8.78
N LYS A 16 5.35 11.37 -8.34
CA LYS A 16 4.64 10.33 -9.08
C LYS A 16 3.32 9.92 -8.42
N CYS A 17 2.97 10.56 -7.31
CA CYS A 17 1.67 10.41 -6.68
C CYS A 17 0.67 11.35 -7.35
N GLU A 18 -0.59 10.92 -7.40
CA GLU A 18 -1.70 11.76 -7.89
C GLU A 18 -2.74 11.90 -6.78
N ARG A 19 -3.23 13.13 -6.61
CA ARG A 19 -4.18 13.50 -5.57
C ARG A 19 -5.42 14.07 -6.21
N GLU A 20 -6.58 13.66 -5.70
CA GLU A 20 -7.84 14.26 -6.10
C GLU A 20 -8.01 15.64 -5.46
N TYR A 21 -8.69 16.55 -6.16
CA TYR A 21 -9.02 17.88 -5.66
C TYR A 21 -10.50 18.17 -5.90
N LEU A 22 -11.16 18.74 -4.90
CA LEU A 22 -12.53 19.24 -5.00
C LEU A 22 -12.54 20.72 -4.61
N ASP A 23 -12.99 21.58 -5.52
CA ASP A 23 -13.03 23.04 -5.34
C ASP A 23 -11.67 23.64 -4.90
N GLY A 24 -10.57 23.07 -5.38
CA GLY A 24 -9.20 23.49 -5.05
C GLY A 24 -8.68 22.95 -3.72
N TYR A 25 -9.49 22.20 -2.96
CA TYR A 25 -9.05 21.53 -1.73
C TYR A 25 -8.57 20.12 -2.02
N PRO A 26 -7.42 19.71 -1.46
CA PRO A 26 -6.88 18.37 -1.67
C PRO A 26 -7.72 17.34 -0.92
N LEU A 27 -8.18 16.31 -1.65
CA LEU A 27 -8.82 15.12 -1.11
C LEU A 27 -7.78 14.02 -0.87
N ASP A 28 -8.12 12.75 -1.11
CA ASP A 28 -7.22 11.62 -0.95
C ASP A 28 -6.31 11.42 -2.18
N TYR A 29 -5.27 10.61 -1.98
CA TYR A 29 -4.42 10.14 -3.06
C TYR A 29 -5.11 9.00 -3.81
N ILE A 30 -5.31 9.18 -5.11
CA ILE A 30 -5.86 8.18 -6.05
C ILE A 30 -4.74 7.35 -6.71
N LYS A 31 -3.49 7.79 -6.56
CA LYS A 31 -2.33 7.03 -7.02
C LYS A 31 -1.15 7.30 -6.12
N ILE A 32 -0.52 6.24 -5.67
CA ILE A 32 0.64 6.30 -4.78
C ILE A 32 1.78 5.52 -5.43
N ALA A 33 2.90 6.20 -5.58
CA ALA A 33 4.16 5.60 -5.96
C ALA A 33 5.12 5.64 -4.77
N PHE A 34 6.01 4.66 -4.70
CA PHE A 34 7.03 4.57 -3.66
C PHE A 34 8.42 4.59 -4.29
N ILE A 35 9.39 5.10 -3.53
CA ILE A 35 10.81 5.02 -3.89
C ILE A 35 11.25 3.56 -3.79
N ASN A 36 11.50 2.94 -4.95
CA ASN A 36 11.81 1.51 -5.02
C ASN A 36 12.98 1.09 -4.12
N ASP A 37 14.04 1.91 -4.04
CA ASP A 37 15.20 1.60 -3.19
C ASP A 37 14.88 1.56 -1.69
N ASP A 38 13.85 2.28 -1.26
CA ASP A 38 13.37 2.27 0.11
C ASP A 38 12.45 1.07 0.38
N VAL A 39 11.59 0.69 -0.56
CA VAL A 39 10.55 -0.34 -0.34
C VAL A 39 10.93 -1.75 -0.76
N LYS A 40 11.91 -1.95 -1.65
CA LYS A 40 12.25 -3.28 -2.21
C LYS A 40 12.56 -4.36 -1.18
N ASN A 41 13.01 -3.97 0.01
CA ASN A 41 13.35 -4.88 1.12
C ASN A 41 12.31 -4.88 2.25
N LYS A 42 11.14 -4.24 2.05
CA LYS A 42 10.04 -4.18 3.01
C LYS A 42 8.91 -5.08 2.49
N PRO A 43 8.76 -6.33 2.98
CA PRO A 43 7.78 -7.26 2.43
C PRO A 43 6.35 -6.71 2.45
N VAL A 44 6.01 -6.06 3.57
CA VAL A 44 4.75 -5.33 3.77
C VAL A 44 5.08 -3.98 4.43
N PHE A 45 4.44 -2.91 4.01
CA PHE A 45 4.63 -1.56 4.54
C PHE A 45 3.36 -0.71 4.44
N LYS A 46 3.37 0.44 5.13
CA LYS A 46 2.30 1.45 5.11
C LYS A 46 2.71 2.68 4.31
N SER A 47 1.70 3.44 3.89
CA SER A 47 1.88 4.82 3.41
C SER A 47 1.47 5.82 4.49
N LYS A 48 2.23 6.91 4.61
CA LYS A 48 1.83 8.09 5.37
C LYS A 48 0.74 8.88 4.64
N PHE A 49 0.73 8.85 3.31
CA PHE A 49 -0.27 9.53 2.49
C PHE A 49 -1.68 8.96 2.65
N THR A 50 -1.82 7.69 3.03
CA THR A 50 -3.12 7.07 3.40
C THR A 50 -3.35 6.98 4.91
N GLY A 51 -2.58 7.72 5.71
CA GLY A 51 -2.67 7.68 7.18
C GLY A 51 -2.34 6.31 7.79
N GLY A 52 -1.70 5.42 7.03
CA GLY A 52 -1.39 4.04 7.45
C GLY A 52 -2.60 3.11 7.53
N SER A 53 -3.72 3.48 6.89
CA SER A 53 -4.95 2.69 6.85
C SER A 53 -4.86 1.49 5.91
N ARG A 54 -4.06 1.60 4.84
CA ARG A 54 -3.80 0.55 3.86
C ARG A 54 -2.41 -0.07 4.07
N LEU A 55 -2.30 -1.36 3.75
CA LEU A 55 -1.03 -2.08 3.69
C LEU A 55 -0.68 -2.31 2.21
N TYR A 56 0.59 -2.17 1.89
CA TYR A 56 1.17 -2.42 0.58
C TYR A 56 2.19 -3.54 0.73
N CYS A 57 2.40 -4.30 -0.34
CA CYS A 57 3.40 -5.36 -0.33
C CYS A 57 4.23 -5.35 -1.61
N THR A 58 5.38 -6.01 -1.56
CA THR A 58 6.23 -6.23 -2.75
C THR A 58 5.76 -7.47 -3.50
N ASP A 59 6.06 -7.54 -4.80
CA ASP A 59 5.82 -8.75 -5.61
C ASP A 59 6.45 -9.99 -4.97
N LYS A 60 7.63 -9.84 -4.37
CA LYS A 60 8.30 -10.92 -3.64
C LYS A 60 7.46 -11.48 -2.48
N PHE A 61 6.74 -10.62 -1.75
CA PHE A 61 5.84 -11.06 -0.69
C PHE A 61 4.60 -11.73 -1.28
N LYS A 62 4.00 -11.13 -2.32
CA LYS A 62 2.86 -11.71 -3.03
C LYS A 62 3.16 -13.14 -3.52
N SER A 63 4.26 -13.32 -4.26
CA SER A 63 4.69 -14.65 -4.72
C SER A 63 4.91 -15.61 -3.56
N ALA A 64 5.54 -15.17 -2.46
CA ALA A 64 5.74 -16.04 -1.30
C ALA A 64 4.41 -16.53 -0.67
N VAL A 65 3.36 -15.71 -0.66
CA VAL A 65 2.02 -16.09 -0.20
C VAL A 65 1.41 -17.12 -1.16
N GLU A 66 1.43 -16.82 -2.45
CA GLU A 66 0.81 -17.62 -3.50
C GLU A 66 1.50 -18.99 -3.67
N ASP A 67 2.84 -19.00 -3.78
CA ASP A 67 3.66 -20.19 -4.00
C ASP A 67 3.56 -21.20 -2.85
N ASN A 68 3.25 -20.73 -1.64
CA ASN A 68 3.08 -21.58 -0.45
C ASN A 68 1.61 -21.89 -0.15
N GLY A 69 0.67 -21.46 -1.00
CA GLY A 69 -0.76 -21.69 -0.80
C GLY A 69 -1.30 -21.11 0.51
N LEU A 70 -0.73 -19.99 0.97
CA LEU A 70 -1.18 -19.34 2.20
C LEU A 70 -2.54 -18.67 1.97
N THR A 71 -3.45 -18.84 2.91
CA THR A 71 -4.82 -18.28 2.85
C THR A 71 -5.04 -17.28 3.98
N GLY A 72 -6.12 -16.50 3.88
CA GLY A 72 -6.49 -15.49 4.88
C GLY A 72 -5.91 -14.10 4.64
N VAL A 73 -5.24 -13.89 3.51
CA VAL A 73 -4.88 -12.57 2.98
C VAL A 73 -5.44 -12.42 1.57
N TYR A 74 -5.93 -11.22 1.27
CA TYR A 74 -6.33 -10.82 -0.08
C TYR A 74 -5.37 -9.73 -0.54
N ILE A 75 -4.78 -9.91 -1.71
CA ILE A 75 -3.85 -8.94 -2.31
C ILE A 75 -4.55 -8.35 -3.52
N ASP A 76 -4.95 -7.09 -3.40
CA ASP A 76 -5.51 -6.33 -4.51
C ASP A 76 -4.40 -5.64 -5.32
N GLU A 77 -4.55 -5.64 -6.63
CA GLU A 77 -3.74 -4.85 -7.56
C GLU A 77 -4.38 -3.48 -7.84
N ASP A 78 -5.69 -3.36 -7.64
CA ASP A 78 -6.42 -2.10 -7.66
C ASP A 78 -6.32 -1.43 -6.29
N LEU A 79 -5.42 -0.45 -6.21
CA LEU A 79 -5.18 0.30 -4.99
C LEU A 79 -6.40 1.14 -4.56
N ASP A 80 -7.35 1.43 -5.46
CA ASP A 80 -8.53 2.25 -5.19
C ASP A 80 -9.78 1.43 -4.81
N ASN A 81 -9.73 0.11 -5.01
CA ASN A 81 -10.85 -0.75 -4.65
C ASN A 81 -10.87 -1.08 -3.16
N ILE A 82 -11.60 -0.27 -2.38
CA ILE A 82 -11.85 -0.55 -0.95
C ILE A 82 -12.95 -1.61 -0.72
N PHE A 83 -13.56 -2.13 -1.80
CA PHE A 83 -14.65 -3.11 -1.77
C PHE A 83 -14.30 -4.38 -2.54
N SER A 84 -13.02 -4.74 -2.57
CA SER A 84 -12.60 -6.00 -3.14
C SER A 84 -13.21 -7.17 -2.35
N ASN A 85 -13.97 -8.02 -3.06
CA ASN A 85 -14.85 -9.08 -2.56
C ASN A 85 -14.36 -9.87 -1.34
#